data_AF-A0A8S2U314-F1
#
_entry.id   AF-A0A8S2U314-F1
#
_cell.length_a   1.000
_cell.length_b   1.000
_cell.length_c   1.000
_cell.angle_alpha   90.00
_cell.angle_beta   90.00
_cell.angle_gamma   90.00
#
_symmetry.space_group_name_H-M   'P 1'
#
loop_
_entity.id
_entity.type
_entity.pdbx_description
1 polymer ?
#
loop_
_entity_poly.entity_id
_entity_poly.type
_entity_poly.pdbx_seq_one_letter_code
_entity_poly.pdbx_strand_id
1 'polypeptide(L)' 'MDSGQYRNALVLFDEQAQMNTDFDINMALKACTKLHDYERGMKMEQQLSSHSRSNLFIQTSLIHFY' A
#
# COMPACT_ATOMS: atom_id res chain seq x y z
N MET A 1 9.22 6.66 17.48
CA MET A 1 9.66 5.31 17.06
C MET A 1 8.62 4.82 16.08
N ASP A 2 8.89 4.75 14.77
CA ASP A 2 7.93 4.09 13.84
C ASP A 2 8.44 3.83 12.41
N SER A 3 9.61 4.33 12.02
CA SER A 3 10.13 4.17 10.65
C SER A 3 10.41 2.71 10.25
N GLY A 4 10.68 1.84 11.23
CA GLY A 4 11.02 0.43 10.99
C GLY A 4 9.82 -0.42 10.58
N GLN A 5 8.63 -0.13 11.11
CA GLN A 5 7.42 -0.91 10.81
C GLN A 5 6.96 -0.68 9.37
N TYR A 6 7.04 0.55 8.88
CA TYR A 6 6.73 0.88 7.49
C TYR A 6 7.68 0.22 6.50
N ARG A 7 8.97 0.19 6.83
CA ARG A 7 9.98 -0.43 5.95
C ARG A 7 9.81 -1.94 5.87
N ASN A 8 9.46 -2.59 6.98
CA ASN A 8 9.16 -4.03 6.99
C ASN A 8 7.90 -4.37 6.20
N ALA A 9 6.86 -3.54 6.28
CA ALA A 9 5.64 -3.72 5.48
C ALA A 9 5.93 -3.70 3.97
N LEU A 10 6.83 -2.81 3.54
CA LEU A 10 7.25 -2.71 2.13
C LEU A 10 8.06 -3.94 1.68
N VAL A 11 8.95 -4.45 2.53
CA VAL A 11 9.72 -5.68 2.22
C VAL A 11 8.79 -6.89 2.11
N LEU A 12 7.84 -7.04 3.04
CA LEU A 12 6.83 -8.11 3.00
C LEU A 12 5.97 -8.04 1.73
N PHE A 13 5.55 -6.83 1.33
CA PHE A 13 4.79 -6.61 0.10
C PHE A 13 5.56 -7.01 -1.17
N ASP A 14 6.86 -6.76 -1.21
CA ASP A 14 7.72 -7.12 -2.34
C ASP A 14 8.02 -8.63 -2.39
N GLU A 15 8.16 -9.28 -1.23
CA GLU A 15 8.38 -10.73 -1.13
C GLU A 15 7.11 -11.54 -1.47
N GLN A 16 5.92 -10.97 -1.27
CA GLN A 16 4.62 -11.62 -1.49
C GLN A 16 3.85 -11.09 -2.70
N ALA A 17 4.56 -10.62 -3.74
CA ALA A 17 3.99 -10.00 -4.94
C ALA A 17 2.89 -10.83 -5.67
N GLN A 18 2.74 -12.13 -5.38
CA GLN A 18 1.70 -12.98 -5.98
C GLN A 18 0.38 -13.08 -5.19
N MET A 19 0.32 -12.68 -3.91
CA MET A 19 -0.91 -12.73 -3.09
C MET A 19 -0.95 -11.62 -2.04
N ASN A 20 -0.82 -10.37 -2.45
CA ASN A 20 -1.07 -9.25 -1.54
C ASN A 20 -2.57 -9.18 -1.23
N THR A 21 -2.92 -9.30 0.04
CA THR A 21 -4.31 -9.14 0.48
C THR A 21 -4.68 -7.66 0.48
N ASP A 22 -5.98 -7.36 0.52
CA ASP A 22 -6.43 -5.96 0.65
C ASP A 22 -5.88 -5.27 1.89
N PHE A 23 -5.56 -6.05 2.94
CA PHE A 23 -4.92 -5.54 4.15
C PHE A 23 -3.46 -5.12 3.90
N ASP A 24 -2.68 -5.95 3.19
CA ASP A 24 -1.27 -5.64 2.88
C ASP A 24 -1.17 -4.41 1.98
N ILE A 25 -2.06 -4.31 1.00
CA ILE A 25 -2.22 -3.14 0.15
C ILE A 25 -2.53 -1.89 0.99
N ASN A 26 -3.45 -2.01 1.95
CA ASN A 26 -3.82 -0.90 2.82
C ASN A 26 -2.63 -0.39 3.65
N MET A 27 -1.88 -1.32 4.27
CA MET A 27 -0.71 -0.97 5.07
C MET A 27 0.40 -0.37 4.23
N ALA A 28 0.67 -0.92 3.06
CA ALA A 28 1.72 -0.42 2.18
C ALA A 28 1.37 0.95 1.60
N LEU A 29 0.10 1.24 1.26
CA LEU A 29 -0.33 2.60 0.88
C LEU A 29 -0.11 3.60 2.02
N LYS A 30 -0.50 3.25 3.24
CA LYS A 30 -0.26 4.11 4.43
C LYS A 30 1.23 4.33 4.68
N ALA A 31 2.06 3.32 4.47
CA ALA A 31 3.51 3.44 4.56
C ALA A 31 4.05 4.41 3.50
N CYS A 32 3.60 4.31 2.25
CA CYS A 32 3.97 5.22 1.17
C CYS A 32 3.59 6.68 1.50
N THR A 33 2.38 6.92 2.03
CA THR A 33 1.96 8.25 2.51
C THR A 33 2.90 8.80 3.59
N LYS A 34 3.24 7.98 4.59
CA LYS A 34 4.08 8.41 5.72
C LYS A 34 5.55 8.63 5.35
N LEU A 35 6.04 7.87 4.37
CA LEU A 35 7.42 7.97 3.88
C LEU A 35 7.56 8.97 2.73
N HIS A 36 6.47 9.61 2.29
CA HIS A 36 6.43 10.49 1.11
C HIS A 36 6.96 9.79 -0.17
N ASP A 37 6.75 8.47 -0.27
CA ASP A 37 7.14 7.67 -1.42
C ASP A 37 6.01 7.60 -2.44
N TYR A 38 5.81 8.73 -3.13
CA TYR A 38 4.72 8.92 -4.08
C TYR A 38 4.85 8.02 -5.32
N GLU A 39 6.07 7.80 -5.80
CA GLU A 39 6.29 6.96 -6.98
C GLU A 39 5.84 5.51 -6.72
N ARG A 40 6.16 4.99 -5.54
CA ARG A 40 5.77 3.64 -5.14
C ARG A 40 4.27 3.49 -4.94
N GLY A 41 3.64 4.44 -4.26
CA GLY A 41 2.17 4.43 -4.07
C GLY A 41 1.40 4.44 -5.39
N MET A 42 1.85 5.22 -6.38
CA MET A 42 1.26 5.23 -7.73
C MET A 42 1.42 3.88 -8.46
N LYS A 43 2.62 3.28 -8.40
CA LYS A 43 2.85 1.94 -8.98
C LYS A 43 1.98 0.87 -8.34
N MET A 44 1.73 0.98 -7.03
CA MET A 44 0.84 0.06 -6.31
C MET A 44 -0.62 0.23 -6.74
N GLU A 45 -1.12 1.47 -6.83
CA GLU A 45 -2.48 1.76 -7.32
C GLU A 45 -2.72 1.18 -8.72
N GLN A 46 -1.74 1.32 -9.62
CA GLN A 46 -1.82 0.79 -10.98
C GLN A 46 -1.93 -0.74 -11.02
N GLN A 47 -1.32 -1.44 -10.05
CA GLN A 47 -1.33 -2.89 -9.96
C GLN A 47 -2.53 -3.46 -9.19
N LEU A 48 -3.42 -2.62 -8.63
CA LEU A 48 -4.59 -3.09 -7.91
C LEU A 48 -5.56 -3.86 -8.81
N SER A 49 -5.96 -5.04 -8.36
CA SER A 49 -7.04 -5.82 -8.96
C SER A 49 -8.37 -5.04 -8.90
N SER A 50 -9.31 -5.36 -9.80
CA SER A 50 -10.65 -4.76 -9.76
C SER A 50 -11.37 -5.00 -8.43
N HIS A 51 -11.12 -6.14 -7.77
CA HIS A 51 -11.67 -6.44 -6.46
C HIS A 51 -11.12 -5.49 -5.38
N SER A 52 -9.80 -5.35 -5.32
CA SER A 52 -9.11 -4.47 -4.37
C SER A 52 -9.42 -2.99 -4.59
N ARG A 53 -9.63 -2.56 -5.84
CA ARG A 53 -10.07 -1.20 -6.17
C ARG A 53 -11.46 -0.85 -5.63
N SER A 54 -12.33 -1.85 -5.49
CA SER A 54 -13.66 -1.68 -4.89
C SER A 54 -13.66 -1.78 -3.36
N ASN A 55 -12.51 -2.08 -2.73
CA ASN A 55 -12.41 -2.14 -1.28
C ASN A 55 -12.40 -0.73 -0.67
N LEU A 56 -13.36 -0.46 0.21
CA LEU A 56 -13.54 0.85 0.86
C LEU A 56 -12.30 1.30 1.65
N PHE A 57 -11.59 0.37 2.30
CA PHE A 57 -10.40 0.70 3.10
C PHE A 57 -9.25 1.14 2.20
N ILE A 58 -9.08 0.49 1.05
CA ILE A 58 -8.07 0.86 0.04
C ILE A 58 -8.41 2.24 -0.53
N GLN A 59 -9.66 2.48 -0.93
CA GLN A 59 -10.10 3.79 -1.42
C GLN A 59 -9.86 4.91 -0.40
N THR A 60 -10.18 4.68 0.87
CA THR A 60 -9.90 5.65 1.94
C THR A 60 -8.41 5.93 2.06
N SER A 61 -7.57 4.91 1.90
CA SER A 61 -6.11 5.08 2.00
C SER A 61 -5.52 5.79 0.79
N LEU A 62 -6.09 5.59 -0.41
CA LEU A 62 -5.73 6.35 -1.61
C LEU A 62 -6.10 7.84 -1.46
N ILE A 63 -7.25 8.16 -0.86
CA ILE A 63 -7.63 9.55 -0.55
C ILE A 63 -6.62 10.21 0.40
N HIS A 64 -6.09 9.47 1.38
CA HIS A 64 -5.05 9.98 2.27
C HIS A 64 -3.66 10.06 1.64
N PHE A 65 -3.42 9.29 0.57
CA PHE A 65 -2.15 9.22 -0.12
C PHE A 65 -1.95 10.41 -1.07
N TYR A 66 -3.00 10.83 -1.76
CA TYR A 66 -3.04 12.05 -2.57
C TYR A 66 -3.29 13.30 -1.72
#